data_AF-A0A0Q7NUH2-F1
#
_entry.id   AF-A0A0Q7NUH2-F1
#
_cell.length_a   1.000
_cell.length_b   1.000
_cell.length_c   1.000
_cell.angle_alpha   90.00
_cell.angle_beta   90.00
_cell.angle_gamma   90.00
#
_symmetry.space_group_name_H-M   'P 1'
#
loop_
_entity.id
_entity.type
_entity.pdbx_description
1 polymer ?
#
loop_
_entity_poly.entity_id
_entity_poly.type
_entity_poly.pdbx_seq_one_letter_code
_entity_poly.pdbx_strand_id
1 'polypeptide(L)'
;MVLWRVLSPQTFERWLTGRIRSRWLTWFRYRRRWSAVMDACLLTKKDGDRVSVPRLMGVRIGESLDTVRVKMLPGHAPSDWENRAEHLAHAFGTRHAQVAIVGASLLEVTFRRSDSLAEPIVVDFESMAGFKTLPSRKAA
;
A
#
# COMPACT_ATOMS: atom_id res chain seq x y z
N MET A 1 16.39 -25.52 -16.21
CA MET A 1 15.83 -24.17 -16.47
C MET A 1 15.50 -23.89 -17.93
N VAL A 2 16.19 -24.49 -18.91
CA VAL A 2 15.91 -24.28 -20.35
C VAL A 2 14.63 -25.00 -20.83
N LEU A 3 14.30 -26.16 -20.25
CA LEU A 3 13.15 -26.97 -20.64
C LEU A 3 11.81 -26.21 -20.51
N TRP A 4 11.63 -25.41 -19.46
CA TRP A 4 10.38 -24.69 -19.20
C TRP A 4 10.16 -23.49 -20.15
N ARG A 5 11.26 -22.93 -20.68
CA ARG A 5 11.25 -21.82 -21.64
C ARG A 5 10.85 -22.25 -23.04
N VAL A 6 11.05 -23.54 -23.39
CA VAL A 6 10.67 -24.11 -24.68
C VAL A 6 9.24 -24.67 -24.67
N LEU A 7 8.79 -25.19 -23.52
CA LEU A 7 7.47 -25.80 -23.39
C LEU A 7 6.30 -24.80 -23.24
N SER A 8 6.53 -23.59 -22.72
CA SER A 8 5.48 -22.56 -22.57
C SER A 8 6.05 -21.14 -22.37
N PRO A 9 6.47 -20.45 -23.44
CA PRO A 9 7.01 -19.08 -23.34
C PRO A 9 6.02 -18.08 -22.76
N GLN A 10 4.71 -18.24 -23.01
CA GLN A 10 3.68 -17.32 -22.51
C GLN A 10 3.53 -17.37 -20.98
N THR A 11 3.61 -18.57 -20.38
CA THR A 11 3.49 -18.75 -18.94
C THR A 11 4.75 -18.28 -18.21
N PHE A 12 5.92 -18.51 -18.81
CA PHE A 12 7.19 -18.04 -18.28
C PHE A 12 7.31 -16.52 -18.35
N GLU A 13 6.96 -15.89 -19.47
CA GLU A 13 6.94 -14.43 -19.56
C GLU A 13 5.92 -13.82 -18.61
N ARG A 14 4.69 -14.35 -18.52
CA ARG A 14 3.68 -13.81 -17.59
C ARG A 14 4.11 -13.93 -16.12
N TRP A 15 4.78 -15.02 -15.75
CA TRP A 15 5.27 -15.22 -14.38
C TRP A 15 6.53 -14.40 -14.06
N LEU A 16 7.51 -14.37 -14.98
CA LEU A 16 8.75 -13.63 -14.80
C LEU A 16 8.51 -12.11 -14.89
N THR A 17 7.68 -11.67 -15.82
CA THR A 17 7.29 -10.26 -15.92
C THR A 17 6.46 -9.83 -14.71
N GLY A 18 5.57 -10.66 -14.15
CA GLY A 18 4.81 -10.30 -12.96
C GLY A 18 5.70 -9.96 -11.76
N ARG A 19 6.71 -10.79 -11.46
CA ARG A 19 7.63 -10.59 -10.33
C ARG A 19 8.66 -9.49 -10.58
N ILE A 20 9.17 -9.39 -11.81
CA ILE A 20 10.10 -8.31 -12.18
C ILE A 20 9.36 -6.97 -12.20
N ARG A 21 8.15 -6.93 -12.77
CA ARG A 21 7.29 -5.75 -12.80
C ARG A 21 6.90 -5.30 -11.40
N SER A 22 6.53 -6.21 -10.50
CA SER A 22 6.23 -5.83 -9.11
C SER A 22 7.45 -5.27 -8.38
N ARG A 23 8.64 -5.85 -8.58
CA ARG A 23 9.90 -5.29 -8.03
C ARG A 23 10.28 -3.96 -8.64
N TRP A 24 10.11 -3.80 -9.95
CA TRP A 24 10.40 -2.57 -10.67
C TRP A 24 9.42 -1.45 -10.29
N LEU A 25 8.12 -1.74 -10.24
CA LEU A 25 7.09 -0.83 -9.74
C LEU A 25 7.34 -0.46 -8.28
N THR A 26 7.71 -1.42 -7.43
CA THR A 26 8.10 -1.18 -6.04
C THR A 26 9.24 -0.18 -5.96
N TRP A 27 10.29 -0.41 -6.75
CA TRP A 27 11.47 0.44 -6.75
C TRP A 27 11.12 1.84 -7.25
N PHE A 28 10.41 1.94 -8.37
CA PHE A 28 10.08 3.21 -8.99
C PHE A 28 9.06 4.04 -8.19
N ARG A 29 8.03 3.40 -7.60
CA ARG A 29 6.96 4.07 -6.86
C ARG A 29 7.36 4.42 -5.43
N TYR A 30 7.91 3.45 -4.70
CA TYR A 30 8.17 3.61 -3.27
C TYR A 30 9.64 3.95 -3.02
N ARG A 31 10.57 3.10 -3.47
CA ARG A 31 11.97 3.21 -3.07
C ARG A 31 12.64 4.49 -3.58
N ARG A 32 12.37 4.90 -4.81
CA ARG A 32 12.94 6.11 -5.41
C ARG A 32 12.46 7.40 -4.74
N ARG A 33 11.19 7.44 -4.33
CA ARG A 33 10.56 8.64 -3.72
C ARG A 33 10.59 8.63 -2.20
N TRP A 34 11.10 7.56 -1.60
CA TRP A 34 11.02 7.32 -0.16
C TRP A 34 11.55 8.49 0.68
N SER A 35 12.77 8.96 0.41
CA SER A 35 13.37 10.07 1.16
C SER A 35 12.57 11.35 1.06
N ALA A 36 12.13 11.72 -0.15
CA ALA A 36 11.34 12.92 -0.40
C ALA A 36 9.98 12.87 0.31
N VAL A 37 9.30 11.71 0.30
CA VAL A 37 8.01 11.55 0.99
C VAL A 37 8.18 11.57 2.50
N MET A 38 9.20 10.91 3.05
CA MET A 38 9.47 10.95 4.48
C MET A 38 9.77 12.38 4.95
N ASP A 39 10.49 13.16 4.15
CA ASP A 39 10.78 14.56 4.46
C ASP A 39 9.51 15.44 4.38
N ALA A 40 8.69 15.26 3.35
CA ALA A 40 7.41 15.96 3.20
C ALA A 40 6.43 15.64 4.34
N CYS A 41 6.42 14.40 4.83
CA CYS A 41 5.62 13.99 5.99
C CYS A 41 6.30 14.30 7.34
N LEU A 42 7.40 15.05 7.35
CA LEU A 42 8.19 15.44 8.54
C LEU A 42 8.71 14.25 9.36
N LEU A 43 8.73 13.03 8.79
CA LEU A 43 9.16 11.79 9.46
C LEU A 43 10.68 11.62 9.43
N THR A 44 11.40 12.64 8.96
CA THR A 44 12.84 12.74 9.01
C THR A 44 13.27 13.38 10.32
N LYS A 45 14.39 12.91 10.87
CA LYS A 45 15.03 13.53 12.03
C LYS A 45 16.28 14.25 11.56
N LYS A 46 16.34 15.56 11.78
CA LYS A 46 17.54 16.37 11.53
C LYS A 46 18.35 16.42 12.80
N ASP A 47 19.59 15.96 12.73
CA ASP A 47 20.56 16.01 13.82
C ASP A 47 21.80 16.76 13.33
N GLY A 48 21.84 18.06 13.61
CA GLY A 48 22.80 18.99 13.03
C GLY A 48 22.74 18.99 11.49
N ASP A 49 23.85 18.61 10.86
CA ASP A 49 24.00 18.52 9.41
C ASP A 49 23.52 17.17 8.81
N ARG A 50 23.16 16.19 9.66
CA ARG A 50 22.73 14.87 9.21
C ARG A 50 21.21 14.73 9.22
N VAL A 51 20.64 14.37 8.07
CA VAL A 51 19.24 14.01 7.94
C VAL A 51 19.10 12.49 8.03
N SER A 52 18.51 12.02 9.12
CA SER A 52 18.15 10.61 9.28
C SER A 52 16.77 10.36 8.68
N VAL A 53 16.69 9.41 7.75
CA VAL A 53 15.45 8.98 7.10
C VAL A 53 15.09 7.58 7.58
N PRO A 54 13.81 7.30 7.92
CA PRO A 54 13.36 5.96 8.27
C PRO A 54 13.76 4.93 7.19
N ARG A 55 14.15 3.72 7.58
CA ARG A 55 14.67 2.74 6.62
C ARG A 55 13.53 1.91 6.02
N LEU A 56 13.41 1.92 4.70
CA LEU A 56 12.52 1.03 3.97
C LEU A 56 13.09 -0.40 4.00
N MET A 57 12.42 -1.31 4.72
CA MET A 57 12.87 -2.70 4.91
C MET A 57 12.37 -3.61 3.79
N GLY A 58 11.15 -3.41 3.33
CA GLY A 58 10.57 -4.21 2.26
C GLY A 58 9.23 -3.67 1.83
N VAL A 59 8.84 -3.98 0.60
CA VAL A 59 7.53 -3.62 0.05
C VAL A 59 6.96 -4.84 -0.63
N ARG A 60 5.70 -5.11 -0.37
CA ARG A 60 4.91 -6.13 -1.03
C ARG A 60 3.77 -5.42 -1.74
N ILE A 61 3.77 -5.48 -3.07
CA ILE A 61 2.67 -4.99 -3.89
C ILE A 61 1.64 -6.11 -3.98
N GLY A 62 0.44 -5.85 -3.48
CA GLY A 62 -0.73 -6.69 -3.70
C GLY A 62 -1.55 -6.17 -4.88
N GLU A 63 -2.70 -6.80 -5.10
CA GLU A 63 -3.62 -6.39 -6.18
C GLU A 63 -4.34 -5.07 -5.87
N SER A 64 -4.80 -4.91 -4.63
CA SER A 64 -5.54 -3.74 -4.14
C SER A 64 -4.85 -3.03 -2.96
N LEU A 65 -4.06 -3.78 -2.19
CA LEU A 65 -3.36 -3.34 -0.98
C LEU A 65 -1.85 -3.50 -1.17
N ASP A 66 -1.12 -2.42 -0.95
CA ASP A 66 0.34 -2.42 -0.93
C ASP A 66 0.81 -2.36 0.53
N THR A 67 1.69 -3.27 0.93
CA THR A 67 2.21 -3.35 2.29
C THR A 67 3.68 -2.95 2.32
N VAL A 68 4.02 -1.98 3.16
CA VAL A 68 5.36 -1.40 3.25
C VAL A 68 5.90 -1.57 4.66
N ARG A 69 7.01 -2.29 4.80
CA ARG A 69 7.70 -2.46 6.07
C ARG A 69 8.77 -1.41 6.24
N VAL A 70 8.73 -0.72 7.37
CA VAL A 70 9.57 0.42 7.68
C VAL A 70 10.18 0.23 9.05
N LYS A 71 11.49 0.50 9.15
CA LYS A 71 12.14 0.64 10.44
C LYS A 71 12.11 2.11 10.87
N MET A 72 11.44 2.36 11.99
CA MET A 72 11.39 3.67 12.64
C MET A 72 12.79 4.12 13.06
N LEU A 73 12.97 5.43 13.11
CA LEU A 73 14.18 6.02 13.67
C LEU A 73 14.17 5.91 15.20
N PRO A 74 15.34 5.85 15.84
CA PRO A 74 15.44 5.89 17.30
C PRO A 74 14.77 7.16 17.86
N GLY A 75 13.85 6.97 18.80
CA GLY A 75 13.08 8.06 19.43
C GLY A 75 11.77 8.45 18.74
N HIS A 76 11.37 7.79 17.64
CA HIS A 76 10.01 7.91 17.12
C HIS A 76 9.04 7.10 17.97
N ALA A 77 7.83 7.63 18.18
CA ALA A 77 6.71 6.88 18.71
C ALA A 77 5.85 6.31 17.56
N PRO A 78 5.21 5.14 17.74
CA PRO A 78 4.22 4.64 16.78
C PRO A 78 3.08 5.63 16.50
N SER A 79 2.66 6.38 17.52
CA SER A 79 1.62 7.41 17.42
C SER A 79 1.98 8.52 16.42
N ASP A 80 3.27 8.86 16.26
CA ASP A 80 3.70 9.87 15.29
C ASP A 80 3.44 9.41 13.86
N TRP A 81 3.56 8.11 13.61
CA TRP A 81 3.30 7.50 12.31
C TRP A 81 1.80 7.38 12.05
N GLU A 82 1.02 6.98 13.05
CA GLU A 82 -0.44 6.90 12.96
C GLU A 82 -1.05 8.28 12.66
N ASN A 83 -0.61 9.33 13.38
CA ASN A 83 -1.06 10.70 13.16
C ASN A 83 -0.71 11.24 11.76
N ARG A 84 0.26 10.62 11.07
CA ARG A 84 0.72 11.05 9.73
C ARG A 84 0.34 10.06 8.64
N ALA A 85 -0.46 9.05 8.95
CA ALA A 85 -0.91 8.05 8.00
C ALA A 85 -1.65 8.70 6.82
N GLU A 86 -2.53 9.66 7.06
CA GLU A 86 -3.25 10.38 6.01
C GLU A 86 -2.31 11.20 5.11
N HIS A 87 -1.34 11.91 5.69
CA HIS A 87 -0.33 12.63 4.92
C HIS A 87 0.50 11.68 4.04
N LEU A 88 0.85 10.49 4.56
CA LEU A 88 1.52 9.45 3.77
C LEU A 88 0.62 8.97 2.63
N ALA A 89 -0.67 8.78 2.89
CA ALA A 89 -1.63 8.37 1.87
C ALA A 89 -1.64 9.37 0.70
N HIS A 90 -1.76 10.66 1.01
CA HIS A 90 -1.73 11.74 0.01
C HIS A 90 -0.40 11.84 -0.71
N ALA A 91 0.73 11.77 -0.01
CA ALA A 91 2.06 11.86 -0.61
C ALA A 91 2.34 10.71 -1.59
N PHE A 92 1.81 9.52 -1.32
CA PHE A 92 1.91 8.37 -2.23
C PHE A 92 0.76 8.30 -3.26
N GLY A 93 -0.21 9.21 -3.21
CA GLY A 93 -1.37 9.24 -4.11
C GLY A 93 -2.31 8.05 -3.93
N THR A 94 -2.48 7.60 -2.69
CA THR A 94 -3.38 6.50 -2.29
C THR A 94 -4.58 7.05 -1.53
N ARG A 95 -5.68 6.28 -1.47
CA ARG A 95 -6.91 6.75 -0.83
C ARG A 95 -6.82 6.68 0.69
N HIS A 96 -6.12 5.69 1.21
CA HIS A 96 -6.00 5.46 2.63
C HIS A 96 -4.67 4.78 2.94
N ALA A 97 -4.09 5.11 4.10
CA ALA A 97 -2.96 4.40 4.65
C ALA A 97 -3.26 4.03 6.09
N GLN A 98 -2.90 2.82 6.47
CA GLN A 98 -3.01 2.30 7.83
C GLN A 98 -1.62 1.93 8.33
N VAL A 99 -1.31 2.28 9.57
CA VAL A 99 -0.04 1.92 10.22
C VAL A 99 -0.33 0.85 11.27
N ALA A 100 0.49 -0.20 11.27
CA ALA A 100 0.45 -1.27 12.26
C ALA A 100 1.86 -1.54 12.80
N ILE A 101 1.93 -1.86 14.09
CA ILE A 101 3.20 -2.24 14.74
C ILE A 101 3.42 -3.74 14.53
N VAL A 102 4.55 -4.10 13.94
CA VAL A 102 4.89 -5.52 13.66
C VAL A 102 6.06 -6.00 14.51
N GLY A 103 6.85 -5.09 15.07
CA GLY A 103 7.91 -5.46 16.02
C GLY A 103 8.58 -4.24 16.64
N ALA A 104 9.61 -4.49 17.46
CA ALA A 104 10.39 -3.44 18.08
C ALA A 104 11.05 -2.56 17.01
N SER A 105 10.62 -1.29 16.90
CA SER A 105 10.99 -0.32 15.85
C SER A 105 10.51 -0.65 14.42
N LEU A 106 9.73 -1.72 14.22
CA LEU A 106 9.27 -2.11 12.89
C LEU A 106 7.77 -1.84 12.75
N LEU A 107 7.44 -1.01 11.76
CA LEU A 107 6.08 -0.71 11.36
C LEU A 107 5.78 -1.32 10.02
N GLU A 108 4.51 -1.62 9.82
CA GLU A 108 3.93 -2.00 8.54
C GLU A 108 2.88 -0.95 8.17
N VAL A 109 3.11 -0.28 7.03
CA VAL A 109 2.21 0.72 6.48
C VAL A 109 1.50 0.09 5.30
N THR A 110 0.19 -0.05 5.40
CA THR A 110 -0.66 -0.62 4.37
C THR A 110 -1.37 0.49 3.61
N PHE A 111 -1.09 0.60 2.33
CA PHE A 111 -1.69 1.57 1.42
C PHE A 111 -2.81 0.92 0.62
N ARG A 112 -4.01 1.51 0.69
CA ARG A 112 -5.16 1.09 -0.10
C ARG A 112 -5.24 1.89 -1.38
N ARG A 113 -5.00 1.22 -2.50
CA ARG A 113 -4.98 1.86 -3.83
C ARG A 113 -6.33 1.76 -4.53
N SER A 114 -6.94 0.59 -4.45
CA SER A 114 -8.19 0.25 -5.13
C SER A 114 -9.24 -0.06 -4.07
N ASP A 115 -10.41 0.51 -4.23
CA ASP A 115 -11.54 0.15 -3.39
C ASP A 115 -12.26 -1.05 -4.02
N SER A 116 -11.85 -2.27 -3.68
CA SER A 116 -12.54 -3.49 -4.12
C SER A 116 -13.96 -3.62 -3.57
N LEU A 117 -14.39 -2.74 -2.64
CA LEU A 117 -15.76 -2.65 -2.13
C LEU A 117 -16.59 -1.56 -2.82
N ALA A 118 -15.96 -0.73 -3.68
CA ALA A 118 -16.69 0.26 -4.47
C ALA A 118 -17.49 -0.38 -5.61
N GLU A 119 -17.13 -1.60 -6.00
CA GLU A 119 -17.99 -2.43 -6.85
C GLU A 119 -19.04 -3.09 -5.93
N PRO A 120 -20.32 -2.65 -6.00
CA PRO A 120 -21.34 -3.18 -5.13
C PRO A 120 -21.50 -4.68 -5.41
N ILE A 121 -21.27 -5.50 -4.39
CA ILE A 121 -21.60 -6.93 -4.47
C ILE A 121 -23.13 -6.99 -4.43
N VAL A 122 -23.74 -7.28 -5.58
CA VAL A 122 -25.18 -7.57 -5.64
C VAL A 122 -25.39 -8.90 -4.93
N VAL A 123 -25.73 -8.81 -3.65
CA VAL A 123 -26.22 -9.94 -2.87
C VAL A 123 -27.71 -10.07 -3.14
N ASP A 124 -28.13 -11.22 -3.67
CA ASP A 124 -29.53 -11.63 -3.65
C ASP A 124 -29.84 -12.06 -2.22
N PHE A 125 -30.23 -11.10 -1.37
CA PHE A 125 -30.76 -11.44 -0.06
C PHE A 125 -32.28 -11.37 -0.14
N GLU A 126 -32.94 -12.50 0.14
CA GLU A 126 -34.38 -12.51 0.36
C GLU A 126 -34.63 -11.69 1.63
N SER A 127 -35.27 -10.52 1.46
CA SER A 127 -35.57 -9.60 2.55
C SER A 127 -36.54 -10.24 3.53
N MET A 128 -36.02 -10.86 4.60
CA MET A 128 -36.82 -11.46 5.68
C MET A 128 -37.63 -10.44 6.49
N ALA A 129 -37.34 -9.15 6.32
CA ALA A 129 -38.19 -8.07 6.80
C ALA A 129 -39.00 -7.56 5.61
N GLY A 130 -40.33 -7.50 5.73
CA GLY A 130 -41.28 -7.05 4.69
C GLY A 130 -41.17 -5.56 4.31
N PHE A 131 -39.96 -5.01 4.20
CA PHE A 131 -39.69 -3.72 3.60
C PHE A 131 -39.86 -3.83 2.09
N LYS A 132 -41.02 -3.40 1.58
CA LYS A 132 -41.21 -3.13 0.16
C LYS A 132 -40.08 -2.23 -0.34
N THR A 133 -39.47 -2.64 -1.44
CA THR A 133 -38.47 -1.95 -2.25
C THR A 133 -38.66 -0.42 -2.23
N LEU A 134 -37.67 0.30 -1.71
CA LEU A 134 -37.59 1.74 -1.88
C LEU A 134 -37.25 2.03 -3.36
N PRO A 135 -37.98 2.93 -4.04
CA PRO A 135 -37.70 3.25 -5.43
C PRO A 135 -36.28 3.84 -5.55
N SER A 136 -35.47 3.18 -6.38
CA SER A 136 -34.14 3.65 -6.77
C SER A 136 -34.23 5.05 -7.38
N ARG A 137 -33.97 6.07 -6.57
CA ARG A 137 -33.88 7.46 -7.04
C ARG A 137 -32.56 7.62 -7.79
N LYS A 138 -32.61 7.56 -9.12
CA LYS A 138 -31.50 7.97 -9.98
C LYS A 138 -31.22 9.45 -9.69
N ALA A 139 -30.04 9.76 -9.16
CA ALA A 139 -29.53 11.12 -9.14
C ALA A 139 -29.13 11.49 -10.58
N ALA A 140 -29.73 12.56 -11.09
CA ALA A 140 -29.39 13.19 -12.36
C ALA A 140 -28.12 14.04 -12.22
#